data_AF-A0A847AZQ6-F1
#
_entry.id   AF-A0A847AZQ6-F1
#
_cell.length_a   1.000
_cell.length_b   1.000
_cell.length_c   1.000
_cell.angle_alpha   90.00
_cell.angle_beta   90.00
_cell.angle_gamma   90.00
#
_symmetry.space_group_name_H-M   'P 1'
#
loop_
_entity.id
_entity.type
_entity.pdbx_description
1 polymer ?
#
loop_
_entity_poly.entity_id
_entity_poly.type
_entity_poly.pdbx_seq_one_letter_code
_entity_poly.pdbx_strand_id
1 'polypeptide(L)'
;MIRKPIALLNILIAAVSFYLIAVRSDWGFVYWLLSSTAPFMILTAVAVFFKIRILQGLLLPALLFFSIGALAAYEFTWGTFFAILGALVMLASAIYIIVRNISKLVIVRLLIRFLIGTVLLVSFLFLRERIIPEPELREITAAEINIFDK
;
A
#
# COMPACT_ATOMS: atom_id res chain seq x y z
N MET A 1 14.48 20.41 10.86
CA MET A 1 14.94 19.21 11.59
C MET A 1 14.04 17.98 11.38
N ILE A 2 12.72 18.13 11.26
CA ILE A 2 11.71 17.04 11.10
C ILE A 2 11.95 16.06 9.94
N ARG A 3 12.68 16.47 8.90
CA ARG A 3 12.92 15.68 7.70
C ARG A 3 13.73 14.40 7.93
N LYS A 4 14.77 14.48 8.76
CA LYS A 4 15.64 13.35 9.09
C LYS A 4 14.86 12.27 9.87
N PRO A 5 14.07 12.62 10.92
CA PRO A 5 13.18 11.67 11.58
C PRO A 5 12.21 10.95 10.63
N ILE A 6 11.56 11.67 9.70
CA ILE A 6 10.61 11.04 8.76
C ILE A 6 11.31 10.03 7.84
N ALA A 7 12.44 10.41 7.26
CA ALA A 7 13.22 9.51 6.41
C ALA A 7 13.71 8.28 7.20
N LEU A 8 14.19 8.48 8.42
CA LEU A 8 14.67 7.41 9.29
C LEU A 8 13.55 6.44 9.67
N LEU A 9 12.36 6.95 10.02
CA LEU A 9 11.20 6.11 10.35
C LEU A 9 10.77 5.26 9.16
N ASN A 10 10.73 5.82 7.95
CA ASN A 10 10.41 5.05 6.74
C ASN A 10 11.43 3.93 6.49
N ILE A 11 12.72 4.20 6.66
CA ILE A 11 13.77 3.18 6.50
C ILE A 11 13.61 2.08 7.56
N LEU A 12 13.39 2.46 8.81
CA LEU A 12 13.29 1.52 9.92
C LEU A 12 12.08 0.60 9.78
N ILE A 13 10.92 1.15 9.43
CA ILE A 13 9.73 0.33 9.17
C ILE A 13 9.93 -0.54 7.93
N ALA A 14 10.50 -0.02 6.84
CA ALA A 14 10.78 -0.83 5.66
C ALA A 14 11.70 -2.01 5.99
N ALA A 15 12.75 -1.80 6.78
CA ALA A 15 13.68 -2.85 7.21
C ALA A 15 12.96 -3.92 8.06
N VAL A 16 12.09 -3.50 8.98
CA VAL A 16 11.26 -4.42 9.77
C VAL A 16 10.31 -5.20 8.86
N SER A 17 9.67 -4.55 7.89
CA SER A 17 8.81 -5.22 6.90
C SER A 17 9.57 -6.28 6.11
N PHE A 18 10.76 -5.96 5.58
CA PHE A 18 11.60 -6.93 4.86
C PHE A 18 12.04 -8.09 5.75
N TYR A 19 12.41 -7.83 7.00
CA TYR A 19 12.75 -8.89 7.96
C TYR A 19 11.56 -9.82 8.21
N LEU A 20 10.37 -9.27 8.45
CA LEU A 20 9.15 -10.05 8.68
C LEU A 20 8.74 -10.89 7.46
N ILE A 21 8.96 -10.38 6.25
CA ILE A 21 8.75 -11.11 4.99
C ILE A 21 9.77 -12.25 4.85
N ALA A 22 11.03 -12.02 5.21
CA ALA A 22 12.08 -13.02 5.07
C ALA A 22 11.95 -14.20 6.06
N VAL A 23 11.39 -13.96 7.25
CA VAL A 23 11.33 -14.95 8.34
C VAL A 23 10.04 -15.78 8.35
N ARG A 24 8.99 -15.36 7.63
CA ARG A 24 7.69 -16.07 7.59
C ARG A 24 7.45 -16.69 6.21
N SER A 25 7.08 -17.97 6.18
CA SER A 25 6.72 -18.71 4.96
C SER A 25 5.30 -18.43 4.46
N ASP A 26 4.44 -17.85 5.30
CA ASP A 26 3.01 -17.84 5.08
C ASP A 26 2.59 -16.51 4.43
N TRP A 27 2.29 -16.55 3.13
CA TRP A 27 1.86 -15.38 2.34
C TRP A 27 0.40 -15.03 2.62
N GLY A 28 0.13 -14.49 3.80
CA GLY A 28 -1.16 -13.89 4.15
C GLY A 28 -1.30 -12.44 3.64
N PHE A 29 -2.53 -11.91 3.67
CA PHE A 29 -2.85 -10.53 3.28
C PHE A 29 -1.94 -9.48 3.95
N VAL A 30 -1.61 -9.68 5.23
CA VAL A 30 -0.72 -8.79 6.00
C VAL A 30 0.70 -8.74 5.42
N TYR A 31 1.26 -9.88 5.03
CA TYR A 31 2.60 -9.96 4.44
C TYR A 31 2.63 -9.37 3.03
N TRP A 32 1.57 -9.60 2.26
CA TRP A 32 1.39 -8.95 0.96
C TRP A 32 1.31 -7.41 1.09
N LEU A 33 0.63 -6.91 2.13
CA LEU A 33 0.56 -5.48 2.40
C LEU A 33 1.92 -4.91 2.83
N LEU A 34 2.64 -5.62 3.70
CA LEU A 34 4.00 -5.23 4.12
C LEU A 34 4.99 -5.25 2.94
N SER A 35 4.91 -6.25 2.07
CA SER A 35 5.77 -6.36 0.87
C SER A 35 5.47 -5.27 -0.15
N SER A 36 4.20 -4.90 -0.29
CA SER A 36 3.78 -3.84 -1.21
C SER A 36 4.18 -2.46 -0.68
N THR A 37 4.18 -2.24 0.64
CA THR A 37 4.47 -0.92 1.24
C THR A 37 5.95 -0.62 1.44
N ALA A 38 6.78 -1.62 1.74
CA ALA A 38 8.21 -1.43 2.04
C ALA A 38 8.99 -0.72 0.91
N PRO A 39 8.82 -1.04 -0.38
CA PRO A 39 9.48 -0.32 -1.47
C PRO A 39 9.10 1.16 -1.52
N PHE A 40 7.81 1.49 -1.30
CA PHE A 40 7.36 2.88 -1.28
C PHE A 40 7.95 3.65 -0.11
N MET A 41 8.07 3.03 1.07
CA MET A 41 8.72 3.67 2.22
C MET A 41 10.20 3.99 1.94
N ILE A 42 10.94 3.07 1.32
CA ILE A 42 12.33 3.34 0.91
C ILE A 42 12.40 4.50 -0.08
N LEU A 43 11.56 4.47 -1.12
CA LEU A 43 11.50 5.54 -2.12
C LEU A 43 11.11 6.88 -1.48
N THR A 44 10.18 6.88 -0.51
CA THR A 44 9.80 8.05 0.25
C THR A 44 10.95 8.57 1.09
N ALA A 45 11.71 7.70 1.75
CA ALA A 45 12.90 8.09 2.50
C ALA A 45 13.94 8.76 1.59
N VAL A 46 14.23 8.16 0.42
CA VAL A 46 15.15 8.73 -0.59
C VAL A 46 14.64 10.08 -1.07
N ALA A 47 13.36 10.17 -1.46
CA ALA A 47 12.76 11.42 -1.93
C ALA A 47 12.82 12.52 -0.85
N VAL A 48 12.52 12.16 0.39
CA VAL A 48 12.57 13.02 1.59
C VAL A 48 13.99 13.26 2.06
N PHE A 49 15.01 12.51 1.65
CA PHE A 49 16.40 12.82 1.98
C PHE A 49 17.01 13.76 0.93
N PHE A 50 16.86 13.44 -0.36
CA PHE A 50 17.50 14.17 -1.48
C PHE A 50 16.73 15.37 -2.03
N LYS A 51 15.51 15.63 -1.55
CA LYS A 51 14.64 16.77 -1.97
C LYS A 51 14.11 16.61 -3.39
N ILE A 52 13.93 15.37 -3.83
CA ILE A 52 13.44 15.07 -5.18
C ILE A 52 11.93 15.33 -5.21
N ARG A 53 11.54 16.57 -5.54
CA ARG A 53 10.13 17.02 -5.52
C ARG A 53 9.22 16.20 -6.42
N ILE A 54 9.69 15.83 -7.61
CA ILE A 54 8.95 15.01 -8.58
C ILE A 54 8.60 13.66 -7.96
N LEU A 55 9.59 12.99 -7.36
CA LEU A 55 9.41 11.70 -6.70
C LEU A 55 8.47 11.81 -5.50
N GLN A 56 8.57 12.88 -4.70
CA GLN A 56 7.65 13.12 -3.59
C GLN A 56 6.19 13.29 -4.06
N GLY A 57 5.96 14.00 -5.17
CA GLY A 57 4.63 14.15 -5.76
C GLY A 57 4.07 12.84 -6.31
N LEU A 58 4.92 12.02 -6.93
CA LEU A 58 4.55 10.72 -7.50
C LEU A 58 4.22 9.67 -6.44
N LEU A 59 4.92 9.71 -5.30
CA LEU A 59 4.70 8.77 -4.19
C LEU A 59 3.46 9.12 -3.35
N LEU A 60 2.97 10.37 -3.42
CA LEU A 60 1.90 10.82 -2.56
C LEU A 60 0.60 10.00 -2.68
N PRO A 61 0.09 9.66 -3.89
CA PRO A 61 -1.09 8.81 -4.02
C PRO A 61 -0.91 7.44 -3.39
N ALA A 62 0.27 6.82 -3.58
CA ALA A 62 0.56 5.51 -3.01
C ALA A 62 0.61 5.57 -1.48
N LEU A 63 1.28 6.59 -0.92
CA LEU A 63 1.32 6.81 0.52
C LEU A 63 -0.08 6.94 1.13
N LEU A 64 -0.96 7.72 0.50
CA LEU A 64 -2.34 7.88 0.94
C LEU A 64 -3.13 6.57 0.77
N PHE A 65 -3.01 5.90 -0.39
CA PHE A 65 -3.72 4.65 -0.67
C PHE A 65 -3.43 3.58 0.38
N PHE A 66 -2.15 3.27 0.58
CA PHE A 66 -1.73 2.21 1.48
C PHE A 66 -1.97 2.58 2.95
N SER A 67 -1.80 3.85 3.33
CA SER A 67 -2.08 4.27 4.70
C SER A 67 -3.56 4.12 5.06
N ILE A 68 -4.46 4.57 4.18
CA ILE A 68 -5.91 4.47 4.40
C ILE A 68 -6.37 3.01 4.28
N GLY A 69 -5.89 2.28 3.28
CA GLY A 69 -6.25 0.87 3.08
C GLY A 69 -5.85 -0.01 4.25
N ALA A 70 -4.64 0.19 4.80
CA ALA A 70 -4.17 -0.52 5.99
C ALA A 70 -4.96 -0.15 7.25
N LEU A 71 -5.38 1.11 7.40
CA LEU A 71 -6.21 1.55 8.54
C LEU A 71 -7.67 1.07 8.42
N ALA A 72 -8.19 0.90 7.20
CA ALA A 72 -9.55 0.44 6.97
C ALA A 72 -9.71 -1.08 7.15
N ALA A 73 -8.64 -1.85 6.96
CA ALA A 73 -8.58 -3.29 7.25
C ALA A 73 -8.50 -3.53 8.77
N TYR A 74 -9.60 -3.26 9.47
CA TYR A 74 -9.71 -3.13 10.92
C TYR A 74 -9.76 -4.48 11.67
N GLU A 75 -8.97 -5.46 11.28
CA GLU A 75 -8.78 -6.69 12.06
C GLU A 75 -7.50 -6.57 12.90
N PHE A 76 -7.66 -6.22 14.18
CA PHE A 76 -6.58 -6.17 15.15
C PHE A 76 -6.11 -7.58 15.50
N THR A 77 -5.10 -8.06 14.78
CA THR A 77 -4.31 -9.24 15.15
C THR A 77 -2.89 -8.76 15.49
N TRP A 78 -2.15 -9.52 16.30
CA TRP A 78 -0.76 -9.16 16.61
C TRP A 78 0.13 -9.01 15.36
N GLY A 79 -0.23 -9.67 14.24
CA GLY A 79 0.42 -9.49 12.95
C GLY A 79 0.14 -8.13 12.29
N THR A 80 -1.02 -7.51 12.54
CA THR A 80 -1.39 -6.23 11.91
C THR A 80 -0.80 -5.01 12.62
N PHE A 81 -0.21 -5.15 13.81
CA PHE A 81 0.42 -4.03 14.54
C PHE A 81 1.49 -3.30 13.69
N PHE A 82 2.40 -4.05 13.07
CA PHE A 82 3.45 -3.46 12.22
C PHE A 82 2.89 -2.85 10.93
N ALA A 83 1.82 -3.43 10.38
CA ALA A 83 1.13 -2.87 9.23
C ALA A 83 0.45 -1.53 9.56
N ILE A 84 -0.21 -1.44 10.73
CA ILE A 84 -0.80 -0.20 11.25
C ILE A 84 0.27 0.85 11.53
N LEU A 85 1.37 0.46 12.18
CA LEU A 85 2.49 1.37 12.43
C LEU A 85 3.09 1.90 11.13
N GLY A 86 3.24 1.05 10.12
CA GLY A 86 3.67 1.45 8.78
C GLY A 86 2.69 2.39 8.10
N ALA A 87 1.39 2.14 8.21
CA ALA A 87 0.34 3.00 7.70
C ALA A 87 0.42 4.42 8.28
N LEU A 88 0.62 4.52 9.61
CA LEU A 88 0.79 5.80 10.29
C LEU A 88 2.04 6.55 9.82
N VAL A 89 3.17 5.86 9.63
CA VAL A 89 4.40 6.46 9.11
C VAL A 89 4.22 6.94 7.67
N MET A 90 3.53 6.18 6.82
CA MET A 90 3.20 6.59 5.45
C MET A 90 2.28 7.81 5.44
N LEU A 91 1.27 7.85 6.30
CA LEU A 91 0.36 8.99 6.44
C LEU A 91 1.10 10.26 6.90
N ALA A 92 1.95 10.15 7.91
CA ALA A 92 2.78 11.25 8.39
C ALA A 92 3.72 11.77 7.29
N SER A 93 4.26 10.87 6.47
CA SER A 93 5.12 11.20 5.33
C SER A 93 4.35 11.92 4.22
N ALA A 94 3.13 11.46 3.93
CA ALA A 94 2.24 12.10 2.97
C ALA A 94 1.89 13.53 3.41
N ILE A 95 1.48 13.72 4.67
CA ILE A 95 1.18 15.03 5.24
C ILE A 95 2.41 15.95 5.15
N TYR A 96 3.60 15.46 5.50
CA TYR A 96 4.83 16.23 5.39
C TYR A 96 5.10 16.69 3.96
N ILE A 97 4.95 15.80 2.97
CA ILE A 97 5.15 16.11 1.56
C ILE A 97 4.16 17.18 1.10
N ILE A 98 2.88 17.02 1.44
CA ILE A 98 1.79 17.97 1.10
C ILE A 98 2.12 19.35 1.63
N VAL A 99 2.40 19.46 2.94
CA VAL A 99 2.63 20.74 3.62
C VAL A 99 3.86 21.47 3.08
N ARG A 100 4.91 20.73 2.67
CA ARG A 100 6.20 21.33 2.33
C ARG A 100 6.45 21.56 0.84
N ASN A 101 5.80 20.82 -0.05
CA ASN A 101 6.21 20.81 -1.46
C ASN A 101 5.09 21.08 -2.46
N ILE A 102 3.83 21.13 -2.04
CA ILE A 102 2.72 21.12 -2.98
C ILE A 102 1.88 22.39 -2.81
N SER A 103 1.67 23.12 -3.90
CA SER A 103 0.72 24.23 -3.91
C SER A 103 -0.70 23.68 -3.73
N LYS A 104 -1.59 24.45 -3.08
CA LYS A 104 -3.00 24.05 -2.86
C LYS A 104 -3.67 23.52 -4.13
N LEU A 105 -3.36 24.10 -5.28
CA LEU A 105 -3.91 23.70 -6.58
C LEU A 105 -3.47 22.28 -7.00
N VAL A 106 -2.21 21.92 -6.75
CA VAL A 106 -1.66 20.59 -7.09
C VAL A 106 -2.17 19.53 -6.12
N ILE A 107 -2.38 19.88 -4.84
CA ILE A 107 -3.00 18.99 -3.84
C ILE A 107 -4.41 18.60 -4.31
N VAL A 108 -5.23 19.57 -4.71
CA VAL A 108 -6.59 19.32 -5.19
C VAL A 108 -6.59 18.41 -6.43
N ARG A 109 -5.71 18.66 -7.40
CA ARG A 109 -5.59 17.79 -8.59
C ARG A 109 -5.16 16.36 -8.22
N LEU A 110 -4.24 16.20 -7.27
CA LEU A 110 -3.80 14.90 -6.78
C LEU A 110 -4.92 14.15 -6.07
N LEU A 111 -5.69 14.83 -5.21
CA LEU A 111 -6.84 14.25 -4.52
C LEU A 111 -7.94 13.82 -5.48
N ILE A 112 -8.23 14.63 -6.50
CA ILE A 112 -9.20 14.27 -7.55
C ILE A 112 -8.74 13.01 -8.30
N ARG A 113 -7.47 12.95 -8.72
CA ARG A 113 -6.92 11.78 -9.42
C ARG A 113 -6.92 10.53 -8.53
N PHE A 114 -6.59 10.70 -7.25
CA PHE A 114 -6.68 9.63 -6.25
C PHE A 114 -8.11 9.12 -6.10
N LEU A 115 -9.08 10.03 -5.95
CA LEU A 115 -10.50 9.67 -5.83
C LEU A 115 -10.98 8.91 -7.07
N ILE A 116 -10.64 9.39 -8.27
CA ILE A 116 -10.96 8.71 -9.54
C ILE A 116 -10.33 7.31 -9.57
N GLY A 117 -9.04 7.19 -9.22
CA GLY A 117 -8.34 5.90 -9.19
C GLY A 117 -8.98 4.90 -8.22
N THR A 118 -9.34 5.37 -7.02
CA THR A 118 -10.02 4.55 -6.01
C THR A 118 -11.41 4.12 -6.49
N VAL A 119 -12.20 5.03 -7.06
CA VAL A 119 -13.52 4.70 -7.62
C VAL A 119 -13.39 3.67 -8.74
N LEU A 120 -12.46 3.85 -9.68
CA LEU A 120 -12.22 2.89 -10.76
C LEU A 120 -11.81 1.51 -10.23
N LEU A 121 -10.93 1.47 -9.22
CA LEU A 121 -10.51 0.22 -8.59
C LEU A 121 -11.70 -0.48 -7.92
N VAL A 122 -12.49 0.24 -7.12
CA VAL A 122 -13.67 -0.30 -6.46
C VAL A 122 -14.68 -0.79 -7.49
N SER A 123 -14.99 0.01 -8.50
CA SER A 123 -15.90 -0.40 -9.59
C SER A 123 -15.39 -1.65 -10.33
N PHE A 124 -14.09 -1.75 -10.58
CA PHE A 124 -13.49 -2.93 -11.20
C PHE A 124 -13.62 -4.17 -10.31
N LEU A 125 -13.35 -4.04 -9.00
CA LEU A 125 -13.52 -5.15 -8.04
C LEU A 125 -14.97 -5.63 -7.99
N PHE A 126 -15.94 -4.71 -7.93
CA PHE A 126 -17.37 -5.04 -7.98
C PHE A 126 -17.79 -5.69 -9.31
N LEU A 127 -17.25 -5.23 -10.45
CA LEU A 127 -17.51 -5.85 -11.75
C LEU A 127 -16.93 -7.26 -11.83
N ARG A 128 -15.70 -7.47 -11.33
CA ARG A 128 -15.06 -8.78 -11.28
C ARG A 128 -15.92 -9.78 -10.48
N GLU A 129 -16.44 -9.36 -9.34
CA GLU A 129 -17.29 -10.20 -8.47
C GLU A 129 -18.65 -10.52 -9.11
N ARG A 130 -19.17 -9.65 -9.98
CA ARG A 130 -20.41 -9.93 -10.74
C ARG A 130 -20.21 -10.79 -11.99
N ILE A 131 -19.04 -10.74 -12.63
CA ILE A 131 -18.75 -11.50 -13.85
C ILE A 131 -18.36 -12.95 -13.52
N ILE A 132 -17.71 -13.19 -12.38
CA ILE A 132 -17.31 -14.54 -11.92
C ILE A 132 -18.11 -14.88 -10.67
N PRO A 133 -19.33 -15.43 -10.79
CA PRO A 133 -20.04 -15.94 -9.64
C PRO A 133 -19.29 -17.15 -9.06
N GLU A 134 -19.13 -17.19 -7.72
CA GLU A 134 -18.45 -18.25 -6.96
C GLU A 134 -18.73 -19.73 -7.34
N PRO A 135 -19.87 -20.16 -7.92
CA PRO A 135 -20.04 -21.55 -8.35
C PRO A 135 -19.08 -22.03 -9.46
N GLU A 136 -18.68 -21.18 -10.41
CA GLU A 136 -17.88 -21.63 -11.58
C GLU A 136 -16.39 -21.87 -11.24
N LEU A 137 -15.86 -21.21 -10.21
CA LEU A 137 -14.48 -21.40 -9.76
C LEU A 137 -14.23 -22.80 -9.20
N ARG A 138 -15.26 -23.45 -8.62
CA ARG A 138 -15.16 -24.83 -8.12
C ARG A 138 -15.19 -25.85 -9.26
N GLU A 139 -15.92 -25.56 -10.33
CA GLU A 139 -16.00 -26.45 -11.50
C GLU A 139 -14.73 -26.38 -12.34
N ILE A 140 -14.12 -25.20 -12.50
CA ILE A 140 -12.84 -25.05 -13.22
C ILE A 140 -11.70 -25.74 -12.47
N THR A 141 -11.62 -25.59 -11.13
CA THR A 141 -10.60 -26.30 -10.34
C THR A 141 -10.83 -27.81 -10.34
N ALA A 142 -12.06 -28.30 -10.27
CA ALA A 142 -12.35 -29.74 -10.37
C ALA A 142 -12.07 -30.32 -11.78
N ALA A 143 -12.25 -29.52 -12.84
CA ALA A 143 -11.90 -29.91 -14.20
C ALA A 143 -10.39 -29.93 -14.42
N GLU A 144 -9.63 -28.96 -13.90
CA GLU A 144 -8.17 -28.95 -13.98
C GLU A 144 -7.53 -30.10 -13.21
N ILE A 145 -8.03 -30.44 -12.01
CA ILE A 145 -7.52 -31.58 -11.22
C ILE A 145 -7.68 -32.90 -11.98
N ASN A 146 -8.77 -33.09 -12.74
CA ASN A 146 -9.01 -34.31 -13.53
C ASN A 146 -8.15 -34.42 -14.81
N ILE A 147 -7.51 -33.34 -15.26
CA ILE A 147 -6.64 -33.36 -16.45
C ILE A 147 -5.22 -33.82 -16.08
N PHE A 148 -4.81 -33.67 -14.82
CA PHE A 148 -3.48 -34.10 -14.33
C PHE A 148 -3.46 -35.52 -13.73
N ASP A 149 -4.61 -36.19 -13.63
CA ASP A 149 -4.75 -37.58 -13.13
C ASP A 149 -4.89 -38.63 -14.27
N LYS A 150 -4.67 -38.25 -15.53
CA LYS A 150 -4.58 -39.14 -16.71
C LYS A 150 -3.21 -39.08 -17.34
#